data_AF-W7P0W7-F1
#
_entry.id   AF-W7P0W7-F1
#
_cell.length_a   1.000
_cell.length_b   1.000
_cell.length_c   1.000
_cell.angle_alpha   90.00
_cell.angle_beta   90.00
_cell.angle_gamma   90.00
#
_symmetry.space_group_name_H-M   'P 1'
#
loop_
_entity.id
_entity.type
_entity.pdbx_description
1 polymer ?
#
loop_
_entity_poly.entity_id
_entity_poly.type
_entity_poly.pdbx_seq_one_letter_code
_entity_poly.pdbx_strand_id
1 'polypeptide(L)'
;MLSSSRKDEAPEAATSRASILPVNRETTDMKSIATAVSTINVPFHGDTLYVVNYEGTAQVPMRPVVEGMGLDWASQFTKIKQRFNTSVAMITMQLPGDKQRREVVCLSLRKLPGWLHTINVGKVRPELRDKVARYQEECDDVLYEYWTKGVAVNPRHRTTVNERTPLRDAVNLLVGRKGLRYDDAYNIVHQRFNIESIDELDLEQIPMAVEYVHRMALEGEFLGKQLELPMPKLDINLPLQWWIENNPVVRSGNLGFGKSLCAPALDVTMPMLCGDNSTSSAIRLINILEEAGCDVSAPKAEIVAMRGHLANVEYGMKAISDACRRAGNKTISFRGAKAEFVIN
;
A
#
# COMPACT_ATOMS: atom_id res chain seq x y z
N MET A 1 70.75 24.34 -3.08
CA MET A 1 71.05 23.66 -1.79
C MET A 1 69.91 22.70 -1.54
N LEU A 2 70.06 21.38 -1.75
CA LEU A 2 70.55 20.40 -0.76
C LEU A 2 69.83 20.64 0.59
N SER A 3 69.10 19.72 1.22
CA SER A 3 69.00 18.26 1.13
C SER A 3 67.96 17.77 2.15
N SER A 4 67.29 16.64 1.87
CA SER A 4 66.93 15.49 2.77
C SER A 4 66.46 15.75 4.22
N SER A 5 65.51 15.06 4.84
CA SER A 5 64.86 13.75 4.65
C SER A 5 63.61 13.72 5.56
N ARG A 6 62.49 13.11 5.13
CA ARG A 6 61.47 12.58 6.05
C ARG A 6 61.42 11.07 5.86
N LYS A 7 61.70 10.36 6.94
CA LYS A 7 61.52 8.91 7.08
C LYS A 7 60.04 8.60 7.35
N ASP A 8 59.56 7.56 6.67
CA ASP A 8 58.74 6.43 7.13
C ASP A 8 57.95 6.57 8.44
N GLU A 9 56.64 6.32 8.43
CA GLU A 9 56.07 5.04 8.89
C GLU A 9 54.55 4.95 8.62
N ALA A 10 54.06 3.72 8.43
CA ALA A 10 52.76 3.32 7.88
C ALA A 10 51.61 3.32 8.93
N PRO A 11 50.34 3.10 8.52
CA PRO A 11 49.14 3.43 9.32
C PRO A 11 48.69 2.27 10.22
N GLU A 12 48.21 2.58 11.43
CA GLU A 12 47.61 1.60 12.34
C GLU A 12 46.15 1.95 12.68
N ALA A 13 45.37 0.88 12.87
CA ALA A 13 43.93 0.79 12.70
C ALA A 13 43.08 1.56 13.74
N ALA A 14 41.89 1.97 13.30
CA ALA A 14 40.86 2.58 14.12
C ALA A 14 40.38 1.60 15.21
N THR A 15 40.76 1.88 16.46
CA THR A 15 40.23 1.20 17.64
C THR A 15 39.01 1.96 18.15
N SER A 16 37.93 1.19 18.30
CA SER A 16 36.63 1.56 18.88
C SER A 16 36.75 2.39 20.16
N ARG A 17 36.08 3.54 20.20
CA ARG A 17 35.81 4.26 21.45
C ARG A 17 34.31 4.46 21.60
N ALA A 18 33.72 3.61 22.44
CA ALA A 18 32.35 3.72 22.90
C ALA A 18 32.12 5.10 23.54
N SER A 19 31.24 5.90 22.95
CA SER A 19 30.77 7.14 23.54
C SER A 19 29.77 6.81 24.67
N ILE A 20 30.25 6.92 25.90
CA ILE A 20 29.42 6.91 27.11
C ILE A 20 28.69 8.26 27.15
N LEU A 21 27.40 8.26 26.81
CA LEU A 21 26.50 9.37 27.11
C LEU A 21 25.99 9.21 28.56
N PRO A 22 25.93 10.30 29.36
CA PRO A 22 25.46 10.23 30.73
C PRO A 22 23.96 9.90 30.76
N VAL A 23 23.64 8.82 31.50
CA VAL A 23 22.27 8.41 31.82
C VAL A 23 21.72 9.41 32.84
N ASN A 24 20.96 10.40 32.36
CA ASN A 24 20.07 11.19 33.22
C ASN A 24 18.94 10.26 33.70
N ARG A 25 19.08 9.73 34.92
CA ARG A 25 17.95 9.14 35.65
C ARG A 25 17.11 10.28 36.21
N GLU A 26 16.27 10.86 35.36
CA GLU A 26 15.11 11.58 35.86
C GLU A 26 14.22 10.54 36.55
N THR A 27 14.19 10.62 37.88
CA THR A 27 13.15 10.00 38.70
C THR A 27 11.81 10.48 38.17
N THR A 28 11.10 9.61 37.46
CA THR A 28 9.69 9.78 37.11
C THR A 28 8.89 9.97 38.39
N ASP A 29 8.67 11.23 38.76
CA ASP A 29 7.70 11.63 39.76
C ASP A 29 6.31 11.33 39.17
N MET A 30 5.65 10.34 39.75
CA MET A 30 4.43 9.71 39.26
C MET A 30 3.19 10.56 39.61
N LYS A 31 3.24 11.87 39.33
CA LYS A 31 2.18 12.85 39.62
C LYS A 31 2.02 13.86 38.50
N SER A 32 1.66 13.39 37.32
CA SER A 32 1.01 14.22 36.28
C SER A 32 0.36 13.32 35.23
N ILE A 33 -0.68 12.59 35.61
CA ILE A 33 -1.64 12.11 34.60
C ILE A 33 -2.35 13.36 34.11
N ALA A 34 -2.16 13.71 32.85
CA ALA A 34 -2.86 14.84 32.22
C ALA A 34 -4.38 14.63 32.37
N THR A 35 -5.03 15.48 33.16
CA THR A 35 -6.48 15.53 33.30
C THR A 35 -7.09 15.96 31.97
N ALA A 36 -7.39 15.01 31.09
CA ALA A 36 -8.14 15.27 29.87
C ALA A 36 -9.60 15.49 30.23
N VAL A 37 -10.07 16.72 30.05
CA VAL A 37 -11.50 17.06 30.15
C VAL A 37 -12.15 16.62 28.84
N SER A 38 -12.81 15.47 28.85
CA SER A 38 -13.54 14.95 27.70
C SER A 38 -15.02 15.33 27.81
N THR A 39 -15.47 16.30 27.02
CA THR A 39 -16.89 16.63 26.93
C THR A 39 -17.62 15.50 26.21
N ILE A 40 -18.34 14.66 26.95
CA ILE A 40 -19.31 13.75 26.36
C ILE A 40 -20.64 14.50 26.33
N ASN A 41 -21.20 14.75 25.15
CA ASN A 41 -22.58 15.21 25.05
C ASN A 41 -23.48 14.06 25.50
N VAL A 42 -23.69 13.93 26.81
CA VAL A 42 -24.71 13.03 27.34
C VAL A 42 -26.05 13.61 26.89
N PRO A 43 -26.91 12.83 26.22
CA PRO A 43 -28.18 13.30 25.68
C PRO A 43 -29.20 13.56 26.81
N PHE A 44 -28.92 14.53 27.68
CA PHE A 44 -29.82 14.99 28.73
C PHE A 44 -30.81 16.00 28.15
N HIS A 45 -31.71 15.55 27.26
CA HIS A 45 -32.77 16.38 26.67
C HIS A 45 -32.34 17.82 26.28
N GLY A 46 -31.12 17.95 25.72
CA GLY A 46 -30.54 19.23 25.27
C GLY A 46 -29.47 19.87 26.16
N ASP A 47 -29.15 19.33 27.35
CA ASP A 47 -28.09 19.89 28.22
C ASP A 47 -26.78 19.08 28.16
N THR A 48 -25.63 19.77 28.11
CA THR A 48 -24.30 19.17 28.03
C THR A 48 -23.80 18.76 29.42
N LEU A 49 -23.60 17.45 29.65
CA LEU A 49 -22.94 16.95 30.86
C LEU A 49 -21.41 16.90 30.67
N TYR A 50 -20.67 17.56 31.55
CA TYR A 50 -19.20 17.50 31.52
C TYR A 50 -18.72 16.25 32.25
N VAL A 51 -17.88 15.47 31.58
CA VAL A 51 -17.21 14.30 32.17
C VAL A 51 -15.71 14.55 32.11
N VAL A 52 -15.00 14.16 33.16
CA VAL A 52 -13.54 14.25 33.25
C VAL A 52 -13.01 12.87 33.52
N ASN A 53 -12.03 12.43 32.75
CA ASN A 53 -11.34 11.18 33.04
C ASN A 53 -10.26 11.45 34.08
N TYR A 54 -10.40 10.87 35.27
CA TYR A 54 -9.46 11.01 36.37
C TYR A 54 -9.18 9.63 36.96
N GLU A 55 -7.90 9.25 36.99
CA GLU A 55 -7.44 7.94 37.47
C GLU A 55 -8.12 6.74 36.77
N GLY A 56 -8.43 6.88 35.48
CA GLY A 56 -9.11 5.84 34.69
C GLY A 56 -10.61 5.72 34.99
N THR A 57 -11.18 6.64 35.77
CA THR A 57 -12.60 6.68 36.08
C THR A 57 -13.26 7.94 35.52
N ALA A 58 -14.44 7.77 34.92
CA ALA A 58 -15.27 8.88 34.49
C ALA A 58 -15.88 9.59 35.71
N GLN A 59 -15.53 10.86 35.89
CA GLN A 59 -15.94 11.72 37.00
C GLN A 59 -16.75 12.92 36.49
N VAL A 60 -17.83 13.25 37.18
CA VAL A 60 -18.76 14.33 36.81
C VAL A 60 -18.59 15.49 37.79
N PRO A 61 -18.27 16.71 37.34
CA PRO A 61 -18.28 17.90 38.19
C PRO A 61 -19.69 18.21 38.68
N MET A 62 -19.92 18.12 39.99
CA MET A 62 -21.29 18.16 40.53
C MET A 62 -21.85 19.58 40.66
N ARG A 63 -20.99 20.59 40.86
CA ARG A 63 -21.43 21.97 41.09
C ARG A 63 -22.23 22.55 39.91
N PRO A 64 -21.76 22.47 38.65
CA PRO A 64 -22.53 22.92 37.49
C PRO A 64 -23.87 22.19 37.34
N VAL A 65 -23.92 20.89 37.65
CA VAL A 65 -25.14 20.08 37.55
C VAL A 65 -26.19 20.53 38.57
N VAL A 66 -25.77 20.72 39.82
CA VAL A 66 -26.67 21.13 40.92
C VAL A 66 -27.20 22.55 40.71
N GLU A 67 -26.32 23.48 40.35
CA GLU A 67 -26.69 24.88 40.08
C GLU A 67 -27.58 24.97 38.83
N GLY A 68 -27.29 24.19 37.78
CA GLY A 68 -28.13 24.10 36.58
C GLY A 68 -29.56 23.63 36.85
N MET A 69 -29.74 22.71 37.81
CA MET A 69 -31.05 22.25 38.27
C MET A 69 -31.78 23.25 39.19
N GLY A 70 -31.11 24.34 39.59
CA GLY A 70 -31.62 25.35 40.52
C GLY A 70 -31.75 24.84 41.96
N LEU A 71 -30.90 23.90 42.35
CA LEU A 71 -30.82 23.37 43.70
C LEU A 71 -29.70 24.09 44.48
N ASP A 72 -29.83 24.14 45.81
CA ASP A 72 -28.77 24.68 46.67
C ASP A 72 -27.55 23.74 46.72
N TRP A 73 -26.40 24.27 46.32
CA TRP A 73 -25.13 23.54 46.31
C TRP A 73 -24.70 23.08 47.69
N ALA A 74 -24.80 23.93 48.73
CA ALA A 74 -24.29 23.61 50.06
C ALA A 74 -25.03 22.40 50.67
N SER A 75 -26.35 22.38 50.52
CA SER A 75 -27.21 21.27 50.94
C SER A 75 -26.89 19.98 50.19
N GLN A 76 -26.69 20.05 48.87
CA GLN A 76 -26.38 18.86 48.06
C GLN A 76 -24.95 18.35 48.29
N PHE A 77 -23.98 19.24 48.48
CA PHE A 77 -22.60 18.88 48.79
C PHE A 77 -22.52 18.08 50.10
N THR A 78 -23.28 18.47 51.12
CA THR A 78 -23.35 17.73 52.40
C THR A 78 -23.90 16.32 52.18
N LYS A 79 -24.97 16.17 51.39
CA LYS A 79 -25.54 14.85 51.05
C LYS A 79 -24.58 13.98 50.25
N ILE A 80 -23.89 14.58 49.27
CA ILE A 80 -22.90 13.89 48.44
C ILE A 80 -21.76 13.38 49.32
N LYS A 81 -21.23 14.23 50.22
CA LYS A 81 -20.16 13.86 51.15
C LYS A 81 -20.59 12.80 52.16
N GLN A 82 -21.84 12.79 52.60
CA GLN A 82 -22.35 11.79 53.54
C GLN A 82 -22.60 10.42 52.88
N ARG A 83 -23.26 10.40 51.72
CA ARG A 83 -23.73 9.15 51.08
C ARG A 83 -22.74 8.54 50.09
N PHE A 84 -21.87 9.36 49.49
CA PHE A 84 -20.95 8.94 48.43
C PHE A 84 -19.49 9.24 48.76
N ASN A 85 -19.11 9.32 50.04
CA ASN A 85 -17.76 9.67 50.48
C ASN A 85 -16.63 8.92 49.73
N THR A 86 -16.80 7.64 49.43
CA THR A 86 -15.81 6.80 48.73
C THR A 86 -15.71 7.10 47.24
N SER A 87 -16.72 7.73 46.64
CA SER A 87 -16.81 7.98 45.19
C SER A 87 -16.72 9.46 44.83
N VAL A 88 -16.36 10.31 45.79
CA VAL A 88 -16.16 11.76 45.62
C VAL A 88 -14.67 12.05 45.54
N ALA A 89 -14.27 12.77 44.51
CA ALA A 89 -12.91 13.24 44.31
C ALA A 89 -12.88 14.77 44.23
N MET A 90 -11.91 15.38 44.92
CA MET A 90 -11.59 16.80 44.74
C MET A 90 -10.56 16.90 43.63
N ILE A 91 -10.95 17.44 42.48
CA ILE A 91 -10.08 17.51 41.31
C ILE A 91 -9.83 18.97 40.97
N THR A 92 -8.57 19.36 40.89
CA THR A 92 -8.18 20.71 40.46
C THR A 92 -8.31 20.83 38.95
N MET A 93 -9.36 21.50 38.50
CA MET A 93 -9.65 21.71 37.07
C MET A 93 -10.15 23.12 36.79
N GLN A 94 -10.14 23.50 35.51
CA GLN A 94 -10.79 24.72 35.03
C GLN A 94 -12.15 24.35 34.45
N LEU A 95 -13.23 24.89 35.03
CA LEU A 95 -14.58 24.68 34.52
C LEU A 95 -14.90 25.64 33.36
N PRO A 96 -15.84 25.28 32.45
CA PRO A 96 -16.32 26.18 31.42
C PRO A 96 -16.89 27.47 32.04
N GLY A 97 -16.38 28.63 31.62
CA GLY A 97 -16.78 29.94 32.15
C GLY A 97 -15.93 30.46 33.32
N ASP A 98 -15.03 29.64 33.88
CA ASP A 98 -14.10 30.06 34.95
C ASP A 98 -12.69 30.33 34.37
N LYS A 99 -12.02 31.40 34.83
CA LYS A 99 -10.66 31.77 34.35
C LYS A 99 -9.53 31.09 35.13
N GLN A 100 -9.85 30.45 36.25
CA GLN A 100 -8.88 29.90 37.20
C GLN A 100 -9.12 28.43 37.45
N ARG A 101 -8.04 27.67 37.67
CA ARG A 101 -8.12 26.28 38.14
C ARG A 101 -8.49 26.29 39.62
N ARG A 102 -9.52 25.53 39.98
CA ARG A 102 -9.99 25.40 41.37
C ARG A 102 -10.25 23.95 41.68
N GLU A 103 -10.23 23.61 42.97
CA GLU A 103 -10.68 22.30 43.42
C GLU A 103 -12.20 22.19 43.22
N VAL A 104 -12.61 21.24 42.39
CA VAL A 104 -14.00 20.96 42.08
C VAL A 104 -14.37 19.59 42.62
N VAL A 105 -15.50 19.54 43.30
CA VAL A 105 -16.10 18.29 43.81
C VAL A 105 -16.65 17.52 42.62
N CYS A 106 -16.08 16.36 42.36
CA CYS A 106 -16.49 15.46 41.29
C CYS A 106 -17.04 14.16 41.88
N LEU A 107 -18.09 13.62 41.26
CA LEU A 107 -18.71 12.35 41.63
C LEU A 107 -18.52 11.35 40.49
N SER A 108 -18.19 10.09 40.80
CA SER A 108 -18.07 9.07 39.78
C SER A 108 -19.37 8.91 39.01
N LEU A 109 -19.30 8.84 37.67
CA LEU A 109 -20.47 8.71 36.79
C LEU A 109 -21.37 7.52 37.19
N ARG A 110 -20.77 6.43 37.71
CA ARG A 110 -21.49 5.24 38.20
C ARG A 110 -22.44 5.52 39.36
N LYS A 111 -22.18 6.57 40.15
CA LYS A 111 -22.97 6.95 41.32
C LYS A 111 -23.92 8.13 41.04
N LEU A 112 -23.83 8.73 39.86
CA LEU A 112 -24.69 9.84 39.45
C LEU A 112 -26.19 9.48 39.48
N PRO A 113 -26.65 8.32 38.95
CA PRO A 113 -28.06 7.93 39.05
C PRO A 113 -28.50 7.78 40.51
N GLY A 114 -27.65 7.20 41.36
CA GLY A 114 -27.93 7.06 42.79
C GLY A 114 -28.10 8.39 43.52
N TRP A 115 -27.36 9.43 43.11
CA TRP A 115 -27.56 10.79 43.63
C TRP A 115 -28.85 11.42 43.07
N LEU A 116 -29.14 11.27 41.78
CA LEU A 116 -30.36 11.81 41.15
C LEU A 116 -31.64 11.29 41.81
N HIS A 117 -31.68 10.03 42.22
CA HIS A 117 -32.82 9.46 42.98
C HIS A 117 -33.00 10.05 44.39
N THR A 118 -31.98 10.73 44.95
CA THR A 118 -32.13 11.44 46.24
C THR A 118 -32.78 12.81 46.12
N ILE A 119 -32.98 13.29 44.89
CA ILE A 119 -33.57 14.60 44.61
C ILE A 119 -35.09 14.43 44.55
N ASN A 120 -35.79 15.22 45.35
CA ASN A 120 -37.25 15.32 45.26
C ASN A 120 -37.60 16.29 44.12
N VAL A 121 -38.33 15.79 43.11
CA VAL A 121 -38.75 16.55 41.92
C VAL A 121 -39.48 17.84 42.28
N GLY A 122 -40.27 17.86 43.37
CA GLY A 122 -40.99 19.06 43.81
C GLY A 122 -40.09 20.23 44.23
N LYS A 123 -38.83 19.96 44.60
CA LYS A 123 -37.84 20.98 45.02
C LYS A 123 -36.96 21.50 43.87
N VAL A 124 -37.12 20.97 42.66
CA VAL A 124 -36.42 21.41 41.45
C VAL A 124 -37.19 22.56 40.79
N ARG A 125 -36.51 23.41 40.01
CA ARG A 125 -37.16 24.44 39.17
C ARG A 125 -38.28 23.82 38.33
N PRO A 126 -39.46 24.47 38.23
CA PRO A 126 -40.64 23.90 37.56
C PRO A 126 -40.35 23.46 36.11
N GLU A 127 -39.56 24.24 35.37
CA GLU A 127 -39.13 23.94 33.98
C GLU A 127 -38.34 22.63 33.84
N LEU A 128 -37.67 22.18 34.90
CA LEU A 128 -36.78 21.02 34.88
C LEU A 128 -37.38 19.81 35.60
N ARG A 129 -38.52 19.95 36.28
CA ARG A 129 -39.17 18.86 37.03
C ARG A 129 -39.48 17.66 36.12
N ASP A 130 -40.10 17.93 34.97
CA ASP A 130 -40.47 16.89 34.01
C ASP A 130 -39.24 16.24 33.35
N LYS A 131 -38.12 16.97 33.24
CA LYS A 131 -36.86 16.38 32.74
C LYS A 131 -36.24 15.45 33.78
N VAL A 132 -36.19 15.87 35.05
CA VAL A 132 -35.62 15.07 36.14
C VAL A 132 -36.46 13.83 36.41
N ALA A 133 -37.79 13.94 36.42
CA ALA A 133 -38.69 12.79 36.60
C ALA A 133 -38.50 11.74 35.49
N ARG A 134 -38.51 12.16 34.22
CA ARG A 134 -38.24 11.26 33.09
C ARG A 134 -36.89 10.58 33.17
N TYR A 135 -35.86 11.26 33.68
CA TYR A 135 -34.54 10.65 33.84
C TYR A 135 -34.51 9.62 34.97
N GLN A 136 -35.22 9.86 36.07
CA GLN A 136 -35.38 8.86 37.14
C GLN A 136 -36.09 7.61 36.59
N GLU A 137 -37.19 7.80 35.86
CA GLU A 137 -37.90 6.72 35.16
C GLU A 137 -37.00 5.98 34.16
N GLU A 138 -36.23 6.69 33.32
CA GLU A 138 -35.29 6.07 32.36
C GLU A 138 -34.22 5.24 33.08
N CYS A 139 -33.74 5.68 34.25
CA CYS A 139 -32.79 4.90 35.05
C CYS A 139 -33.44 3.65 35.65
N ASP A 140 -34.67 3.76 36.14
CA ASP A 140 -35.44 2.64 36.68
C ASP A 140 -35.73 1.60 35.58
N ASP A 141 -36.14 2.06 34.40
CA ASP A 141 -36.37 1.21 33.22
C ASP A 141 -35.08 0.51 32.77
N VAL A 142 -33.96 1.22 32.66
CA VAL A 142 -32.65 0.64 32.31
C VAL A 142 -32.23 -0.43 33.32
N LEU A 143 -32.45 -0.19 34.62
CA LEU A 143 -32.15 -1.15 35.67
C LEU A 143 -33.05 -2.39 35.56
N TYR A 144 -34.35 -2.18 35.32
CA TYR A 144 -35.33 -3.23 35.13
C TYR A 144 -35.02 -4.08 33.90
N GLU A 145 -34.73 -3.46 32.75
CA GLU A 145 -34.36 -4.16 31.51
C GLU A 145 -33.08 -4.95 31.69
N TYR A 146 -32.06 -4.39 32.35
CA TYR A 146 -30.83 -5.11 32.63
C TYR A 146 -31.06 -6.34 33.49
N TRP A 147 -31.88 -6.24 34.55
CA TRP A 147 -32.17 -7.39 35.43
C TRP A 147 -33.13 -8.42 34.82
N THR A 148 -34.03 -8.01 33.94
CA THR A 148 -35.02 -8.93 33.33
C THR A 148 -34.52 -9.56 32.03
N LYS A 149 -33.89 -8.79 31.15
CA LYS A 149 -33.40 -9.22 29.83
C LYS A 149 -31.90 -9.53 29.82
N GLY A 150 -31.16 -9.10 30.84
CA GLY A 150 -29.69 -9.26 30.94
C GLY A 150 -28.88 -8.19 30.21
N VAL A 151 -29.53 -7.36 29.38
CA VAL A 151 -28.89 -6.30 28.58
C VAL A 151 -29.78 -5.07 28.57
N ALA A 152 -29.19 -3.89 28.77
CA ALA A 152 -29.85 -2.60 28.58
C ALA A 152 -29.16 -1.85 27.45
N VAL A 153 -29.93 -1.45 26.42
CA VAL A 153 -29.42 -0.81 25.20
C VAL A 153 -29.98 0.59 25.12
N ASN A 154 -29.10 1.59 24.96
CA ASN A 154 -29.54 2.96 24.73
C ASN A 154 -29.90 3.16 23.24
N PRO A 155 -31.18 3.35 22.88
CA PRO A 155 -31.57 3.50 21.48
C PRO A 155 -31.03 4.79 20.85
N ARG A 156 -30.67 5.80 21.64
CA ARG A 156 -30.10 7.08 21.16
C ARG A 156 -28.66 6.94 20.69
N HIS A 157 -27.99 5.84 21.04
CA HIS A 157 -26.61 5.54 20.60
C HIS A 157 -26.59 4.64 19.36
N ARG A 158 -27.75 4.24 18.83
CA ARG A 158 -27.81 3.54 17.55
C ARG A 158 -27.48 4.52 16.44
N THR A 159 -26.61 4.07 15.54
CA THR A 159 -26.27 4.82 14.32
C THR A 159 -27.52 5.06 13.49
N THR A 160 -27.58 6.16 12.75
CA THR A 160 -28.73 6.46 11.88
C THR A 160 -28.58 5.79 10.52
N VAL A 161 -29.69 5.64 9.79
CA VAL A 161 -29.68 5.07 8.43
C VAL A 161 -28.70 5.80 7.51
N ASN A 162 -28.63 7.14 7.62
CA ASN A 162 -27.76 7.99 6.82
C ASN A 162 -26.27 7.70 7.10
N GLU A 163 -25.90 7.51 8.36
CA GLU A 163 -24.52 7.20 8.76
C GLU A 163 -24.08 5.81 8.28
N ARG A 164 -25.02 4.88 8.12
CA ARG A 164 -24.76 3.53 7.59
C ARG A 164 -24.77 3.45 6.07
N THR A 165 -25.11 4.52 5.35
CA THR A 165 -25.12 4.54 3.87
C THR A 165 -23.79 4.08 3.27
N PRO A 166 -22.62 4.56 3.73
CA PRO A 166 -21.34 4.12 3.18
C PRO A 166 -21.09 2.62 3.34
N LEU A 167 -21.57 2.01 4.43
CA LEU A 167 -21.49 0.57 4.64
C LEU A 167 -22.41 -0.20 3.69
N ARG A 168 -23.62 0.31 3.44
CA ARG A 168 -24.55 -0.27 2.46
C ARG A 168 -23.97 -0.21 1.05
N ASP A 169 -23.34 0.90 0.69
CA ASP A 169 -22.67 1.06 -0.61
C ASP A 169 -21.49 0.11 -0.77
N ALA A 170 -20.68 -0.05 0.29
CA ALA A 170 -19.60 -1.03 0.31
C ALA A 170 -20.11 -2.47 0.14
N VAL A 171 -21.22 -2.82 0.82
CA VAL A 171 -21.86 -4.14 0.69
C VAL A 171 -22.43 -4.35 -0.72
N ASN A 172 -23.07 -3.33 -1.32
CA ASN A 172 -23.54 -3.37 -2.70
C ASN A 172 -22.38 -3.64 -3.68
N LEU A 173 -21.23 -2.99 -3.47
CA LEU A 173 -20.02 -3.23 -4.27
C LEU A 173 -19.51 -4.67 -4.11
N LEU A 174 -19.47 -5.19 -2.88
CA LEU A 174 -19.03 -6.56 -2.59
C LEU A 174 -19.95 -7.60 -3.23
N VAL A 175 -21.26 -7.42 -3.13
CA VAL A 175 -22.28 -8.27 -3.79
C VAL A 175 -22.12 -8.23 -5.31
N GLY A 176 -21.98 -7.03 -5.90
CA GLY A 176 -21.81 -6.87 -7.34
C GLY A 176 -20.52 -7.50 -7.89
N ARG A 177 -19.42 -7.44 -7.14
CA ARG A 177 -18.12 -8.01 -7.56
C ARG A 177 -18.00 -9.51 -7.34
N LYS A 178 -18.42 -10.02 -6.18
CA LYS A 178 -18.27 -11.43 -5.81
C LYS A 178 -19.48 -12.30 -6.13
N GLY A 179 -20.60 -11.72 -6.56
CA GLY A 179 -21.85 -12.45 -6.82
C GLY A 179 -22.45 -13.09 -5.57
N LEU A 180 -22.14 -12.56 -4.38
CA LEU A 180 -22.66 -13.06 -3.11
C LEU A 180 -24.11 -12.60 -2.90
N ARG A 181 -24.88 -13.34 -2.09
CA ARG A 181 -26.19 -12.86 -1.64
C ARG A 181 -26.01 -11.74 -0.62
N TYR A 182 -26.98 -10.85 -0.55
CA TYR A 182 -26.99 -9.75 0.43
C TYR A 182 -26.86 -10.26 1.87
N ASP A 183 -27.58 -11.32 2.21
CA ASP A 183 -27.54 -11.92 3.56
C ASP A 183 -26.13 -12.41 3.92
N ASP A 184 -25.44 -13.05 2.97
CA ASP A 184 -24.07 -13.54 3.16
C ASP A 184 -23.08 -12.38 3.35
N ALA A 185 -23.26 -11.28 2.60
CA ALA A 185 -22.45 -10.09 2.72
C ALA A 185 -22.62 -9.39 4.09
N TYR A 186 -23.85 -9.33 4.61
CA TYR A 186 -24.10 -8.81 5.96
C TYR A 186 -23.60 -9.76 7.05
N ASN A 187 -23.74 -11.08 6.86
CA ASN A 187 -23.22 -12.07 7.80
C ASN A 187 -21.71 -11.96 8.00
N ILE A 188 -20.96 -11.60 6.96
CA ILE A 188 -19.51 -11.33 7.05
C ILE A 188 -19.23 -10.15 8.00
N VAL A 189 -20.02 -9.07 7.90
CA VAL A 189 -19.90 -7.92 8.80
C VAL A 189 -20.32 -8.30 10.23
N HIS A 190 -21.45 -9.00 10.37
CA HIS A 190 -21.96 -9.49 11.66
C HIS A 190 -20.93 -10.36 12.39
N GLN A 191 -20.27 -11.29 11.70
CA GLN A 191 -19.22 -12.12 12.28
C GLN A 191 -17.99 -11.32 12.71
N ARG A 192 -17.59 -10.32 11.92
CA ARG A 192 -16.40 -9.52 12.22
C ARG A 192 -16.56 -8.64 13.45
N PHE A 193 -17.74 -8.05 13.62
CA PHE A 193 -18.04 -7.13 14.71
C PHE A 193 -18.79 -7.78 15.88
N ASN A 194 -19.14 -9.07 15.75
CA ASN A 194 -19.90 -9.86 16.72
C ASN A 194 -21.24 -9.20 17.08
N ILE A 195 -22.02 -8.92 16.05
CA ILE A 195 -23.27 -8.15 16.09
C ILE A 195 -24.36 -8.94 15.35
N GLU A 196 -25.62 -8.85 15.78
CA GLU A 196 -26.75 -9.53 15.10
C GLU A 196 -27.30 -8.71 13.93
N SER A 197 -27.21 -7.38 13.99
CA SER A 197 -27.66 -6.46 12.95
C SER A 197 -26.77 -5.23 12.85
N ILE A 198 -26.50 -4.74 11.64
CA ILE A 198 -25.71 -3.51 11.37
C ILE A 198 -26.19 -2.26 12.14
N ASP A 199 -27.38 -2.33 12.75
CA ASP A 199 -27.98 -1.29 13.57
C ASP A 199 -27.30 -1.08 14.92
N GLU A 200 -26.54 -2.07 15.38
CA GLU A 200 -25.82 -2.06 16.65
C GLU A 200 -24.37 -1.58 16.51
N LEU A 201 -23.92 -1.30 15.28
CA LEU A 201 -22.61 -0.71 15.03
C LEU A 201 -22.54 0.69 15.61
N ASP A 202 -21.46 0.95 16.35
CA ASP A 202 -21.13 2.28 16.85
C ASP A 202 -20.58 3.19 15.73
N LEU A 203 -20.63 4.50 15.92
CA LEU A 203 -20.16 5.50 14.96
C LEU A 203 -18.70 5.30 14.56
N GLU A 204 -17.85 4.89 15.51
CA GLU A 204 -16.42 4.61 15.27
C GLU A 204 -16.19 3.29 14.52
N GLN A 205 -17.14 2.36 14.62
CA GLN A 205 -17.04 1.04 14.00
C GLN A 205 -17.49 1.05 12.53
N ILE A 206 -18.32 2.01 12.13
CA ILE A 206 -18.79 2.13 10.74
C ILE A 206 -17.62 2.24 9.74
N PRO A 207 -16.65 3.16 9.90
CA PRO A 207 -15.52 3.27 8.97
C PRO A 207 -14.68 1.98 8.91
N MET A 208 -14.49 1.31 10.05
CA MET A 208 -13.76 0.05 10.12
C MET A 208 -14.48 -1.06 9.36
N ALA A 209 -15.81 -1.11 9.45
CA ALA A 209 -16.64 -2.08 8.73
C ALA A 209 -16.58 -1.83 7.21
N VAL A 210 -16.65 -0.58 6.78
CA VAL A 210 -16.50 -0.17 5.37
C VAL A 210 -15.15 -0.60 4.84
N GLU A 211 -14.06 -0.32 5.57
CA GLU A 211 -12.71 -0.72 5.17
C GLU A 211 -12.61 -2.24 5.02
N TYR A 212 -13.16 -3.00 5.97
CA TYR A 212 -13.15 -4.46 5.93
C TYR A 212 -13.89 -5.02 4.70
N VAL A 213 -15.09 -4.50 4.42
CA VAL A 213 -15.89 -4.90 3.26
C VAL A 213 -15.20 -4.52 1.95
N HIS A 214 -14.65 -3.30 1.86
CA HIS A 214 -13.88 -2.88 0.68
C HIS A 214 -12.63 -3.74 0.47
N ARG A 215 -11.89 -4.05 1.53
CA ARG A 215 -10.74 -4.95 1.44
C ARG A 215 -11.17 -6.30 0.91
N MET A 216 -12.24 -6.89 1.43
CA MET A 216 -12.76 -8.16 0.91
C MET A 216 -13.26 -8.07 -0.54
N ALA A 217 -13.84 -6.95 -0.96
CA ALA A 217 -14.24 -6.73 -2.34
C ALA A 217 -13.03 -6.61 -3.29
N LEU A 218 -11.88 -6.16 -2.78
CA LEU A 218 -10.63 -6.01 -3.53
C LEU A 218 -9.72 -7.23 -3.45
N GLU A 219 -9.78 -8.03 -2.37
CA GLU A 219 -8.99 -9.26 -2.15
C GLU A 219 -9.43 -10.44 -3.03
N GLY A 220 -10.21 -10.18 -4.08
CA GLY A 220 -10.68 -11.17 -5.05
C GLY A 220 -10.40 -10.72 -6.47
N GLU A 221 -9.14 -10.83 -6.88
CA GLU A 221 -8.68 -11.28 -8.21
C GLU A 221 -7.15 -11.25 -8.16
N PHE A 222 -6.55 -12.39 -7.78
CA PHE A 222 -5.20 -12.66 -8.28
C PHE A 222 -5.35 -12.78 -9.80
N LEU A 223 -5.19 -11.67 -10.51
CA LEU A 223 -4.85 -11.69 -11.93
C LEU A 223 -3.53 -12.46 -11.97
N GLY A 224 -3.62 -13.79 -12.12
CA GLY A 224 -2.45 -14.62 -12.34
C GLY A 224 -1.61 -13.92 -13.38
N LYS A 225 -0.29 -13.75 -13.10
CA LYS A 225 0.68 -13.11 -14.01
C LYS A 225 0.17 -13.27 -15.42
N GLN A 226 -0.25 -12.19 -16.05
CA GLN A 226 -0.80 -12.24 -17.39
C GLN A 226 0.19 -13.07 -18.22
N LEU A 227 -0.21 -14.30 -18.55
CA LEU A 227 0.57 -15.23 -19.35
C LEU A 227 0.50 -14.64 -20.75
N GLU A 228 1.38 -13.67 -20.97
CA GLU A 228 1.79 -13.01 -22.21
C GLU A 228 0.62 -12.63 -23.13
N LEU A 229 0.53 -11.33 -23.47
CA LEU A 229 -0.30 -10.90 -24.60
C LEU A 229 -0.11 -11.90 -25.75
N PRO A 230 -1.19 -12.44 -26.36
CA PRO A 230 -1.04 -13.39 -27.44
C PRO A 230 -0.12 -12.75 -28.47
N MET A 231 1.02 -13.41 -28.73
CA MET A 231 2.05 -12.93 -29.65
C MET A 231 1.36 -12.35 -30.88
N PRO A 232 1.69 -11.11 -31.30
CA PRO A 232 1.14 -10.56 -32.53
C PRO A 232 1.30 -11.63 -33.62
N LYS A 233 0.24 -11.98 -34.35
CA LYS A 233 0.36 -12.93 -35.46
C LYS A 233 1.36 -12.34 -36.46
N LEU A 234 2.58 -12.84 -36.42
CA LEU A 234 3.66 -12.42 -37.29
C LEU A 234 3.42 -13.01 -38.67
N ASP A 235 2.98 -12.19 -39.61
CA ASP A 235 2.84 -12.58 -41.02
C ASP A 235 4.23 -12.56 -41.69
N ILE A 236 4.99 -13.64 -41.48
CA ILE A 236 6.35 -13.79 -42.02
C ILE A 236 6.24 -14.46 -43.39
N ASN A 237 6.29 -13.66 -44.46
CA ASN A 237 6.33 -14.16 -45.84
C ASN A 237 7.63 -13.73 -46.55
N LEU A 238 8.68 -14.55 -46.41
CA LEU A 238 10.01 -14.34 -47.02
C LEU A 238 10.37 -15.51 -47.97
N PRO A 239 9.71 -15.64 -49.14
CA PRO A 239 9.98 -16.70 -50.09
C PRO A 239 11.32 -16.48 -50.80
N LEU A 240 11.90 -17.54 -51.36
CA LEU A 240 13.17 -17.46 -52.12
C LEU A 240 13.12 -16.41 -53.24
N GLN A 241 11.95 -16.26 -53.87
CA GLN A 241 11.69 -15.27 -54.92
C GLN A 241 11.87 -13.82 -54.44
N TRP A 242 11.44 -13.51 -53.20
CA TRP A 242 11.64 -12.20 -52.60
C TRP A 242 13.13 -11.87 -52.47
N TRP A 243 13.95 -12.85 -52.08
CA TRP A 243 15.38 -12.65 -51.91
C TRP A 243 16.08 -12.40 -53.25
N ILE A 244 15.68 -13.11 -54.30
CA ILE A 244 16.20 -12.92 -55.67
C ILE A 244 15.81 -11.54 -56.22
N GLU A 245 14.60 -11.05 -55.94
CA GLU A 245 14.13 -9.74 -56.43
C GLU A 245 14.80 -8.56 -55.72
N ASN A 246 15.05 -8.68 -54.41
CA ASN A 246 15.64 -7.62 -53.58
C ASN A 246 17.17 -7.68 -53.49
N ASN A 247 17.81 -8.72 -54.02
CA ASN A 247 19.25 -8.81 -54.15
C ASN A 247 19.65 -8.90 -55.64
N PRO A 248 19.90 -7.75 -56.29
CA PRO A 248 20.24 -7.69 -57.72
C PRO A 248 21.47 -8.54 -58.10
N VAL A 249 22.39 -8.76 -57.16
CA VAL A 249 23.62 -9.54 -57.37
C VAL A 249 23.33 -11.04 -57.38
N VAL A 250 22.42 -11.51 -56.53
CA VAL A 250 21.94 -12.91 -56.55
C VAL A 250 21.14 -13.18 -57.82
N ARG A 251 20.36 -12.20 -58.30
CA ARG A 251 19.56 -12.29 -59.52
C ARG A 251 20.40 -12.43 -60.79
N SER A 252 21.47 -11.64 -60.91
CA SER A 252 22.33 -11.66 -62.10
C SER A 252 23.16 -12.95 -62.23
N GLY A 253 23.54 -13.57 -61.11
CA GLY A 253 24.23 -14.86 -61.09
C GLY A 253 23.34 -16.08 -61.33
N ASN A 254 22.02 -15.96 -61.13
CA ASN A 254 21.07 -17.08 -61.15
C ASN A 254 19.90 -16.85 -62.12
N LEU A 255 20.17 -16.27 -63.30
CA LEU A 255 19.17 -15.95 -64.33
C LEU A 255 18.31 -17.16 -64.81
N GLY A 256 18.74 -18.41 -64.54
CA GLY A 256 18.01 -19.64 -64.87
C GLY A 256 17.07 -20.18 -63.79
N PHE A 257 17.00 -19.59 -62.59
CA PHE A 257 16.26 -20.16 -61.44
C PHE A 257 14.74 -19.89 -61.45
N GLY A 258 14.21 -19.27 -62.51
CA GLY A 258 12.79 -18.93 -62.61
C GLY A 258 11.91 -20.17 -62.78
N LYS A 259 11.38 -20.72 -61.66
CA LYS A 259 10.14 -21.53 -61.48
C LYS A 259 10.26 -22.78 -60.57
N SER A 260 11.34 -22.99 -59.82
CA SER A 260 11.46 -24.14 -58.90
C SER A 260 11.20 -23.77 -57.43
N LEU A 261 10.34 -24.52 -56.72
CA LEU A 261 10.09 -24.39 -55.27
C LEU A 261 11.10 -25.17 -54.39
N CYS A 262 11.99 -25.94 -54.99
CA CYS A 262 13.06 -26.65 -54.29
C CYS A 262 14.40 -26.27 -54.90
N ALA A 263 15.44 -26.07 -54.08
CA ALA A 263 16.75 -25.65 -54.54
C ALA A 263 17.71 -26.84 -54.67
N PRO A 264 17.83 -27.50 -55.84
CA PRO A 264 19.02 -28.27 -56.14
C PRO A 264 20.08 -27.28 -56.65
N ALA A 265 20.99 -26.91 -55.73
CA ALA A 265 22.18 -26.06 -55.93
C ALA A 265 21.93 -24.63 -56.46
N LEU A 266 21.52 -23.73 -55.56
CA LEU A 266 21.66 -22.30 -55.79
C LEU A 266 23.15 -21.95 -55.72
N ASP A 267 23.74 -21.50 -56.84
CA ASP A 267 25.13 -21.06 -56.85
C ASP A 267 25.20 -19.62 -56.33
N VAL A 268 25.56 -19.49 -55.04
CA VAL A 268 25.69 -18.20 -54.37
C VAL A 268 27.15 -17.94 -54.08
N THR A 269 27.73 -17.00 -54.82
CA THR A 269 29.11 -16.56 -54.60
C THR A 269 29.21 -15.69 -53.33
N MET A 270 30.40 -15.61 -52.72
CA MET A 270 30.62 -14.80 -51.51
C MET A 270 30.18 -13.32 -51.64
N PRO A 271 30.41 -12.61 -52.77
CA PRO A 271 29.90 -11.26 -52.99
C PRO A 271 28.38 -11.14 -52.94
N MET A 272 27.65 -12.21 -53.30
CA MET A 272 26.18 -12.24 -53.30
C MET A 272 25.60 -12.36 -51.88
N LEU A 273 26.35 -12.98 -50.95
CA LEU A 273 25.97 -13.15 -49.54
C LEU A 273 26.38 -11.97 -48.65
N CYS A 274 27.58 -11.42 -48.88
CA CYS A 274 28.23 -10.48 -47.97
C CYS A 274 28.68 -9.14 -48.59
N GLY A 275 28.52 -8.91 -49.89
CA GLY A 275 28.97 -7.68 -50.55
C GLY A 275 28.21 -6.42 -50.12
N ASP A 276 28.75 -5.25 -50.44
CA ASP A 276 28.26 -3.94 -49.96
C ASP A 276 26.80 -3.62 -50.33
N ASN A 277 26.28 -4.23 -51.40
CA ASN A 277 24.88 -4.08 -51.87
C ASN A 277 24.02 -5.32 -51.60
N SER A 278 24.49 -6.27 -50.79
CA SER A 278 23.78 -7.55 -50.55
C SER A 278 22.70 -7.41 -49.47
N THR A 279 21.45 -7.70 -49.86
CA THR A 279 20.35 -7.87 -48.89
C THR A 279 20.34 -9.29 -48.37
N SER A 280 20.44 -9.45 -47.04
CA SER A 280 20.34 -10.76 -46.37
C SER A 280 18.91 -11.00 -45.91
N SER A 281 18.33 -12.10 -46.38
CA SER A 281 17.01 -12.57 -45.94
C SER A 281 16.96 -12.87 -44.44
N ALA A 282 18.06 -13.40 -43.88
CA ALA A 282 18.15 -13.74 -42.47
C ALA A 282 18.20 -12.50 -41.56
N ILE A 283 18.96 -11.46 -41.93
CA ILE A 283 18.94 -10.18 -41.20
C ILE A 283 17.56 -9.52 -41.30
N ARG A 284 16.90 -9.61 -42.45
CA ARG A 284 15.54 -9.07 -42.63
C ARG A 284 14.53 -9.75 -41.71
N LEU A 285 14.59 -11.08 -41.60
CA LEU A 285 13.76 -11.85 -40.68
C LEU A 285 13.98 -11.41 -39.23
N ILE A 286 15.23 -11.28 -38.81
CA ILE A 286 15.60 -10.83 -37.47
C ILE A 286 15.05 -9.42 -37.20
N ASN A 287 15.17 -8.48 -38.14
CA ASN A 287 14.64 -7.14 -37.96
C ASN A 287 13.10 -7.12 -37.83
N ILE A 288 12.38 -7.96 -38.58
CA ILE A 288 10.92 -8.10 -38.45
C ILE A 288 10.54 -8.62 -37.05
N LEU A 289 11.33 -9.56 -36.51
CA LEU A 289 11.13 -10.08 -35.15
C LEU A 289 11.48 -9.03 -34.07
N GLU A 290 12.49 -8.19 -34.30
CA GLU A 290 12.87 -7.07 -33.42
C GLU A 290 11.78 -5.99 -33.41
N GLU A 291 11.22 -5.64 -34.57
CA GLU A 291 10.07 -4.72 -34.70
C GLU A 291 8.80 -5.28 -34.03
N ALA A 292 8.67 -6.60 -33.97
CA ALA A 292 7.59 -7.28 -33.25
C ALA A 292 7.78 -7.35 -31.72
N GLY A 293 8.90 -6.82 -31.21
CA GLY A 293 9.22 -6.81 -29.78
C GLY A 293 9.80 -8.12 -29.26
N CYS A 294 10.26 -9.04 -30.12
CA CYS A 294 10.99 -10.23 -29.71
C CYS A 294 12.49 -9.90 -29.52
N ASP A 295 13.09 -10.39 -28.43
CA ASP A 295 14.55 -10.31 -28.25
C ASP A 295 15.26 -11.30 -29.18
N VAL A 296 15.92 -10.75 -30.20
CA VAL A 296 16.68 -11.48 -31.22
C VAL A 296 18.15 -11.04 -31.27
N SER A 297 18.66 -10.50 -30.16
CA SER A 297 20.04 -10.00 -30.04
C SER A 297 21.10 -11.07 -30.35
N ALA A 298 20.90 -12.30 -29.86
CA ALA A 298 21.81 -13.43 -30.09
C ALA A 298 21.95 -13.84 -31.57
N PRO A 299 20.86 -14.19 -32.30
CA PRO A 299 20.96 -14.54 -33.72
C PRO A 299 21.43 -13.35 -34.59
N LYS A 300 21.12 -12.10 -34.19
CA LYS A 300 21.63 -10.90 -34.87
C LYS A 300 23.16 -10.81 -34.77
N ALA A 301 23.71 -11.00 -33.57
CA ALA A 301 25.15 -10.97 -33.35
C ALA A 301 25.87 -12.10 -34.10
N GLU A 302 25.32 -13.31 -34.11
CA GLU A 302 25.89 -14.47 -34.80
C GLU A 302 25.99 -14.23 -36.31
N ILE A 303 24.90 -13.80 -36.96
CA ILE A 303 24.90 -13.58 -38.42
C ILE A 303 25.83 -12.43 -38.82
N VAL A 304 25.88 -11.36 -38.03
CA VAL A 304 26.82 -10.24 -38.28
C VAL A 304 28.26 -10.72 -38.16
N ALA A 305 28.59 -11.53 -37.15
CA ALA A 305 29.92 -12.11 -37.00
C ALA A 305 30.29 -13.04 -38.16
N MET A 306 29.38 -13.93 -38.58
CA MET A 306 29.59 -14.82 -39.73
C MET A 306 29.88 -14.04 -41.01
N ARG A 307 29.09 -12.98 -41.30
CA ARG A 307 29.31 -12.12 -42.47
C ARG A 307 30.66 -11.40 -42.41
N GLY A 308 31.05 -10.91 -41.23
CA GLY A 308 32.36 -10.29 -41.02
C GLY A 308 33.52 -11.26 -41.29
N HIS A 309 33.42 -12.50 -40.82
CA HIS A 309 34.42 -13.52 -41.10
C HIS A 309 34.49 -13.88 -42.59
N LEU A 310 33.36 -14.01 -43.27
CA LEU A 310 33.33 -14.30 -44.71
C LEU A 310 33.94 -13.17 -45.55
N ALA A 311 33.65 -11.91 -45.22
CA ALA A 311 34.26 -10.76 -45.88
C ALA A 311 35.79 -10.72 -45.70
N ASN A 312 36.28 -11.05 -44.49
CA ASN A 312 37.72 -11.13 -44.22
C ASN A 312 38.39 -12.26 -45.03
N VAL A 313 37.73 -13.40 -45.20
CA VAL A 313 38.22 -14.51 -46.04
C VAL A 313 38.30 -14.08 -47.50
N GLU A 314 37.28 -13.41 -48.02
CA GLU A 314 37.28 -12.89 -49.40
C GLU A 314 38.42 -11.88 -49.62
N TYR A 315 38.60 -10.93 -48.70
CA TYR A 315 39.69 -9.97 -48.75
C TYR A 315 41.06 -10.67 -48.72
N GLY A 316 41.22 -11.65 -47.83
CA GLY A 316 42.42 -12.47 -47.74
C GLY A 316 42.71 -13.22 -49.03
N MET A 317 41.72 -13.88 -49.63
CA MET A 317 41.85 -14.59 -50.90
C MET A 317 42.22 -13.65 -52.05
N LYS A 318 41.61 -12.47 -52.11
CA LYS A 318 41.94 -11.46 -53.13
C LYS A 318 43.38 -10.95 -52.96
N ALA A 319 43.80 -10.67 -51.73
CA ALA A 319 45.17 -10.27 -51.43
C ALA A 319 46.19 -11.36 -51.81
N ILE A 320 45.87 -12.63 -51.56
CA ILE A 320 46.68 -13.78 -51.99
C ILE A 320 46.73 -13.83 -53.53
N SER A 321 45.59 -13.75 -54.21
CA SER A 321 45.54 -13.75 -55.68
C SER A 321 46.36 -12.62 -56.30
N ASP A 322 46.30 -11.41 -55.72
CA ASP A 322 47.08 -10.27 -56.19
C ASP A 322 48.57 -10.43 -55.89
N ALA A 323 48.93 -11.03 -54.75
CA ALA A 323 50.31 -11.38 -54.45
C ALA A 323 50.86 -12.43 -55.43
N CYS A 324 50.07 -13.46 -55.77
CA CYS A 324 50.41 -14.44 -56.79
C CYS A 324 50.61 -13.80 -58.16
N ARG A 325 49.69 -12.92 -58.57
CA ARG A 325 49.82 -12.19 -59.84
C ARG A 325 51.08 -11.32 -59.88
N ARG A 326 51.44 -10.67 -58.77
CA ARG A 326 52.68 -9.88 -58.66
C ARG A 326 53.95 -10.71 -58.63
N ALA A 327 53.91 -11.93 -58.09
CA ALA A 327 55.06 -12.81 -57.98
C ALA A 327 55.46 -13.42 -59.34
N GLY A 328 54.52 -13.65 -60.25
CA GLY A 328 54.78 -14.32 -61.53
C GLY A 328 55.32 -15.73 -61.30
N ASN A 329 56.52 -16.03 -61.83
CA ASN A 329 57.18 -17.34 -61.67
C ASN A 329 58.02 -17.47 -60.37
N LYS A 330 57.87 -16.56 -59.40
CA LYS A 330 58.64 -16.60 -58.14
C LYS A 330 57.90 -17.38 -57.06
N THR A 331 58.62 -18.15 -56.26
CA THR A 331 58.08 -18.93 -55.14
C THR A 331 57.44 -18.03 -54.08
N ILE A 332 56.23 -18.37 -53.66
CA ILE A 332 55.47 -17.65 -52.62
C ILE A 332 55.51 -18.48 -51.35
N SER A 333 55.98 -17.89 -50.24
CA SER A 333 56.00 -18.54 -48.92
C SER A 333 55.00 -17.87 -47.98
N PHE A 334 54.06 -18.65 -47.45
CA PHE A 334 53.12 -18.20 -46.42
C PHE A 334 53.72 -18.46 -45.03
N ARG A 335 53.84 -17.42 -44.19
CA ARG A 335 54.30 -17.59 -42.80
C ARG A 335 53.15 -18.14 -41.94
N GLY A 336 53.22 -19.42 -41.56
CA GLY A 336 52.27 -20.02 -40.61
C GLY A 336 52.39 -21.54 -40.45
N ALA A 337 52.83 -22.25 -41.48
CA ALA A 337 53.33 -23.62 -41.42
C ALA A 337 54.18 -23.84 -42.68
N LYS A 338 55.28 -24.60 -42.58
CA LYS A 338 56.15 -24.91 -43.72
C LYS A 338 55.35 -25.69 -44.78
N ALA A 339 54.78 -24.98 -45.73
CA ALA A 339 54.31 -25.56 -46.98
C ALA A 339 54.82 -24.65 -48.10
N GLU A 340 55.91 -25.08 -48.73
CA GLU A 340 56.41 -24.49 -49.97
C GLU A 340 55.50 -24.97 -51.10
N PHE A 341 54.79 -24.05 -51.73
CA PHE A 341 53.99 -24.35 -52.91
C PHE A 341 54.67 -23.73 -54.13
N VAL A 342 55.13 -24.58 -55.04
CA VAL A 342 55.62 -24.18 -56.37
C VAL A 342 54.44 -24.22 -57.32
N ILE A 343 54.02 -23.06 -57.82
CA ILE A 343 53.01 -22.95 -58.86
C ILE A 343 53.76 -23.11 -60.19
N ASN A 344 53.56 -24.23 -60.90
CA ASN A 344 54.06 -24.45 -62.27
C ASN A 344 53.08 -23.94 -63.30
#